data_AF-A0A367KA98-F1
#
_entry.id   AF-A0A367KA98-F1
#
_cell.length_a   1.000
_cell.length_b   1.000
_cell.length_c   1.000
_cell.angle_alpha   90.00
_cell.angle_beta   90.00
_cell.angle_gamma   90.00
#
_symmetry.space_group_name_H-M   'P 1'
#
loop_
_entity.id
_entity.type
_entity.pdbx_description
1 polymer ?
#
loop_
_entity_poly.entity_id
_entity_poly.type
_entity_poly.pdbx_seq_one_letter_code
_entity_poly.pdbx_strand_id
1 'polypeptide(L)'
;MFRLTGLDPGRNTVFTAAYGDDNGAYQVRRCTRKEYNTYSGSRRIAKEVDKRAEQERITEVLHNKPTEKTASTEQYSVHINYVLSNLSKYLEFYKSDTARTRFYLYQGRQRALEEMTNILVNGGKEYNHAKRKNT
;
A
#
# COMPACT_ATOMS: atom_id res chain seq x y z
N MET A 1 30.36 3.92 8.81
CA MET A 1 29.97 4.34 10.16
C MET A 1 28.54 3.86 10.40
N PHE A 2 28.30 3.11 11.48
CA PHE A 2 26.95 2.64 11.82
C PHE A 2 26.30 3.65 12.78
N ARG A 3 25.00 3.93 12.59
CA ARG A 3 24.23 4.88 13.42
C ARG A 3 23.09 4.13 14.12
N LEU A 4 23.01 4.24 15.43
CA LEU A 4 21.90 3.66 16.19
C LEU A 4 20.59 4.33 15.76
N THR A 5 19.62 3.53 15.33
CA THR A 5 18.32 4.01 14.84
C THR A 5 17.21 3.24 15.50
N GLY A 6 16.32 3.93 16.22
CA GLY A 6 15.08 3.37 16.73
C GLY A 6 14.02 3.37 15.63
N LEU A 7 13.42 2.21 15.35
CA LEU A 7 12.38 2.05 14.33
C LEU A 7 11.08 1.61 14.97
N ASP A 8 10.01 2.37 14.71
CA ASP A 8 8.66 2.09 15.20
C ASP A 8 7.65 2.00 14.03
N PRO A 9 7.03 0.85 13.79
CA PRO A 9 5.90 0.73 12.87
C PRO A 9 4.60 1.20 13.54
N GLY A 10 4.04 2.32 13.07
CA GLY A 10 2.83 2.90 13.65
C GLY A 10 1.53 2.47 12.95
N ARG A 11 0.39 2.89 13.51
CA ARG A 11 -0.94 2.61 12.93
C ARG A 11 -1.21 3.39 11.63
N ASN A 12 -0.76 4.65 11.60
CA ASN A 12 -0.96 5.59 10.49
C ASN A 12 0.33 5.90 9.71
N THR A 13 1.46 5.47 10.24
CA THR A 13 2.78 5.54 9.61
C THR A 13 3.20 4.16 9.15
N VAL A 14 3.93 4.08 8.05
CA VAL A 14 4.63 2.84 7.69
C VAL A 14 5.83 2.64 8.62
N PHE A 15 6.54 3.74 8.94
CA PHE A 15 7.52 3.77 10.00
C PHE A 15 7.72 5.19 10.54
N THR A 16 8.22 5.25 11.77
CA THR A 16 8.89 6.39 12.37
C THR A 16 10.30 5.95 12.78
N ALA A 17 11.31 6.73 12.42
CA ALA A 17 12.71 6.46 12.69
C ALA A 17 13.30 7.59 13.52
N ALA A 18 13.91 7.22 14.63
CA ALA A 18 14.57 8.10 15.59
C ALA A 18 16.07 7.90 15.52
N TYR A 19 16.82 8.98 15.27
CA TYR A 19 18.28 8.94 15.16
C TYR A 19 18.91 9.66 16.34
N GLY A 20 19.73 8.92 17.10
CA GLY A 20 20.70 9.53 18.01
C GLY A 20 21.85 10.13 17.22
N ASP A 21 22.29 11.32 17.57
CA ASP A 21 23.60 11.87 17.17
C ASP A 21 24.47 11.92 18.42
N ASP A 22 25.76 11.60 18.27
CA ASP A 22 26.77 11.72 19.32
C ASP A 22 26.91 13.18 19.79
N ASN A 23 26.47 14.15 18.96
CA ASN A 23 26.45 15.59 19.25
C ASN A 23 25.12 16.13 19.83
N GLY A 24 24.17 15.26 20.19
CA GLY A 24 22.90 15.67 20.85
C GLY A 24 21.78 16.15 19.90
N ALA A 25 22.01 16.19 18.59
CA ALA A 25 20.98 16.52 17.61
C ALA A 25 20.08 15.32 17.27
N TYR A 26 18.89 15.27 17.88
CA TYR A 26 17.90 14.24 17.60
C TYR A 26 17.17 14.50 16.26
N GLN A 27 17.16 13.52 15.35
CA GLN A 27 16.37 13.59 14.12
C GLN A 27 15.27 12.54 14.13
N VAL A 28 14.05 12.95 13.78
CA VAL A 28 12.94 12.04 13.52
C VAL A 28 12.59 12.08 12.05
N ARG A 29 12.52 10.91 11.42
CA ARG A 29 12.10 10.74 10.04
C ARG A 29 10.89 9.83 10.02
N ARG A 30 9.90 10.09 9.18
CA ARG A 30 8.71 9.25 9.08
C ARG A 30 8.31 9.04 7.63
N CYS A 31 7.69 7.90 7.37
CA CYS A 31 6.88 7.70 6.18
C CYS A 31 5.46 7.40 6.62
N THR A 32 4.51 8.25 6.23
CA THR A 32 3.09 8.06 6.50
C THR A 32 2.50 7.03 5.53
N ARG A 33 1.40 6.40 5.93
CA ARG A 33 0.66 5.51 5.01
C ARG A 33 0.07 6.27 3.82
N LYS A 34 -0.17 7.57 3.97
CA LYS A 34 -0.57 8.46 2.87
C LYS A 34 0.55 8.61 1.85
N GLU A 35 1.77 8.91 2.29
CA GLU A 35 2.95 9.03 1.41
C GLU A 35 3.26 7.72 0.71
N TYR A 36 3.26 6.61 1.43
CA TYR A 36 3.41 5.28 0.82
C TYR A 36 2.39 5.02 -0.29
N ASN A 37 1.11 5.35 -0.05
CA ASN A 37 0.07 5.19 -1.05
C ASN A 37 0.25 6.11 -2.26
N THR A 38 0.85 7.28 -2.06
CA THR A 38 1.25 8.20 -3.14
C THR A 38 2.40 7.60 -3.95
N TYR A 39 3.49 7.16 -3.31
CA TYR A 39 4.66 6.59 -3.98
C TYR A 39 4.30 5.30 -4.74
N SER A 40 3.47 4.46 -4.13
CA SER A 40 3.03 3.19 -4.75
C SER A 40 1.97 3.37 -5.83
N GLY A 41 1.31 4.53 -5.90
CA GLY A 41 0.17 4.76 -6.79
C GLY A 41 -1.08 3.93 -6.42
N SER A 42 -1.08 3.24 -5.27
CA SER A 42 -2.14 2.32 -4.86
C SER A 42 -3.52 3.00 -4.80
N ARG A 43 -3.57 4.26 -4.33
CA ARG A 43 -4.82 5.03 -4.28
C ARG A 43 -5.40 5.35 -5.66
N ARG A 44 -4.55 5.65 -6.64
CA ARG A 44 -4.99 5.93 -8.01
C ARG A 44 -5.59 4.67 -8.63
N ILE A 45 -4.87 3.56 -8.48
CA ILE A 45 -5.29 2.27 -9.03
C ILE A 45 -6.57 1.75 -8.34
N ALA A 46 -6.69 1.91 -7.02
CA ALA A 46 -7.93 1.55 -6.30
C ALA A 46 -9.14 2.30 -6.88
N LYS A 47 -9.03 3.62 -7.08
CA LYS A 47 -10.10 4.42 -7.71
C LYS A 47 -10.44 3.97 -9.14
N GLU A 48 -9.44 3.58 -9.92
CA GLU A 48 -9.65 3.05 -11.28
C GLU A 48 -10.40 1.72 -11.25
N VAL A 49 -10.06 0.84 -10.30
CA VAL A 49 -10.75 -0.44 -10.08
C VAL A 49 -12.19 -0.22 -9.62
N ASP A 50 -12.42 0.70 -8.68
CA ASP A 50 -13.77 1.04 -8.18
C ASP A 50 -14.65 1.59 -9.31
N LYS A 51 -14.15 2.55 -10.09
CA LYS A 51 -14.86 3.11 -11.25
C LYS A 51 -15.22 2.03 -12.26
N ARG A 52 -14.30 1.09 -12.52
CA ARG A 52 -14.57 -0.04 -13.42
C ARG A 52 -15.63 -0.97 -12.84
N ALA A 53 -15.59 -1.24 -11.54
CA ALA A 53 -16.60 -2.07 -10.88
C ALA A 53 -18.01 -1.46 -11.00
N GLU A 54 -18.13 -0.14 -10.89
CA GLU A 54 -19.38 0.59 -11.13
C GLU A 54 -19.83 0.46 -12.59
N GLN A 55 -18.92 0.64 -13.56
CA GLN A 55 -19.21 0.53 -15.00
C GLN A 55 -19.68 -0.88 -15.38
N GLU A 56 -19.05 -1.91 -14.83
CA GLU A 56 -19.39 -3.33 -15.06
C GLU A 56 -20.52 -3.82 -14.15
N ARG A 57 -21.08 -2.93 -13.30
CA ARG A 57 -22.21 -3.20 -12.39
C ARG A 57 -21.97 -4.40 -11.46
N ILE A 58 -20.73 -4.57 -11.00
CA ILE A 58 -20.32 -5.65 -10.07
C ILE A 58 -20.08 -5.15 -8.65
N THR A 59 -20.18 -3.83 -8.39
CA THR A 59 -19.89 -3.22 -7.07
C THR A 59 -20.60 -3.91 -5.91
N GLU A 60 -21.90 -4.24 -6.05
CA GLU A 60 -22.65 -4.94 -5.00
C GLU A 60 -22.10 -6.34 -4.71
N VAL A 61 -21.69 -7.06 -5.75
CA VAL A 61 -21.12 -8.41 -5.62
C VAL A 61 -19.76 -8.36 -4.91
N LEU A 62 -18.96 -7.33 -5.19
CA LEU A 62 -17.68 -7.13 -4.52
C LEU A 62 -17.86 -6.70 -3.06
N HIS A 63 -18.80 -5.78 -2.79
CA HIS A 63 -19.04 -5.23 -1.47
C HIS A 63 -19.70 -6.22 -0.51
N ASN A 64 -20.63 -7.05 -1.00
CA ASN A 64 -21.35 -8.03 -0.19
C ASN A 64 -20.58 -9.35 -0.01
N LYS A 65 -19.31 -9.42 -0.44
CA LYS A 65 -18.46 -10.60 -0.27
C LYS A 65 -18.26 -10.89 1.24
N PRO A 66 -18.64 -12.08 1.73
CA PRO A 66 -18.41 -12.47 3.12
C PRO A 66 -16.93 -12.52 3.46
N THR A 67 -16.60 -12.46 4.75
CA THR A 67 -15.21 -12.52 5.22
C THR A 67 -14.53 -13.84 4.86
N GLU A 68 -13.27 -13.80 4.46
CA GLU A 68 -12.44 -14.98 4.16
C GLU A 68 -11.76 -15.58 5.40
N LYS A 69 -12.12 -15.10 6.59
CA LYS A 69 -11.58 -15.61 7.85
C LYS A 69 -11.92 -17.09 8.01
N THR A 70 -10.91 -17.88 8.33
CA THR A 70 -11.01 -19.35 8.51
C THR A 70 -11.25 -19.76 9.97
N ALA A 71 -11.42 -18.81 10.88
CA ALA A 71 -11.64 -19.07 12.30
C ALA A 71 -12.99 -19.76 12.61
N SER A 72 -13.94 -19.72 11.67
CA SER A 72 -15.19 -20.49 11.71
C SER A 72 -15.39 -21.18 10.37
N THR A 73 -15.62 -22.49 10.42
CA THR A 73 -15.87 -23.32 9.24
C THR A 73 -17.17 -22.92 8.55
N GLU A 74 -18.19 -22.53 9.31
CA GLU A 74 -19.48 -22.08 8.80
C GLU A 74 -19.33 -20.76 8.03
N GLN A 75 -18.64 -19.77 8.59
CA GLN A 75 -18.39 -18.49 7.93
C GLN A 75 -17.56 -18.68 6.66
N TYR A 76 -16.54 -19.54 6.72
CA TYR A 76 -15.72 -19.84 5.56
C TYR A 76 -16.51 -20.58 4.47
N SER A 77 -17.43 -21.47 4.84
CA SER A 77 -18.33 -22.13 3.90
C SER A 77 -19.26 -21.13 3.21
N VAL A 78 -19.80 -20.17 3.95
CA VAL A 78 -20.60 -19.06 3.40
C VAL A 78 -19.77 -18.23 2.40
N HIS A 79 -18.52 -17.93 2.72
CA HIS A 79 -17.61 -17.24 1.82
C HIS A 79 -17.37 -18.02 0.52
N ILE A 80 -17.02 -19.32 0.62
CA ILE A 80 -16.79 -20.18 -0.55
C ILE A 80 -18.04 -20.22 -1.42
N ASN A 81 -19.21 -20.50 -0.84
CA ASN A 81 -20.46 -20.59 -1.58
C ASN A 81 -20.79 -19.27 -2.29
N TYR A 82 -20.55 -18.13 -1.64
CA TYR A 82 -20.75 -16.81 -2.26
C TYR A 82 -19.82 -16.58 -3.46
N VAL A 83 -18.53 -16.91 -3.32
CA VAL A 83 -17.54 -16.75 -4.39
C VAL A 83 -17.87 -17.67 -5.57
N LEU A 84 -18.20 -18.94 -5.30
CA LEU A 84 -18.56 -19.91 -6.34
C LEU A 84 -19.84 -19.51 -7.08
N SER A 85 -20.85 -19.03 -6.35
CA SER A 85 -22.11 -18.56 -6.93
C SER A 85 -21.94 -17.33 -7.82
N ASN A 86 -20.86 -16.56 -7.64
CA ASN A 86 -20.54 -15.36 -8.45
C ASN A 86 -19.28 -15.56 -9.31
N LEU A 87 -18.80 -16.79 -9.49
CA LEU A 87 -17.51 -17.09 -10.09
C LEU A 87 -17.36 -16.48 -11.49
N SER A 88 -18.39 -16.58 -12.34
CA SER A 88 -18.37 -16.02 -13.70
C SER A 88 -18.14 -14.50 -13.69
N LYS A 89 -18.82 -13.77 -12.80
CA LYS A 89 -18.66 -12.32 -12.63
C LYS A 89 -17.25 -11.97 -12.17
N TYR A 90 -16.69 -12.74 -11.24
CA TYR A 90 -15.32 -12.56 -10.77
C TYR A 90 -14.29 -12.82 -11.88
N LEU A 91 -14.45 -13.89 -12.66
CA LEU A 91 -13.55 -14.22 -13.76
C LEU A 91 -13.59 -13.16 -14.86
N GLU A 92 -14.77 -12.66 -15.21
CA GLU A 92 -14.93 -11.60 -16.19
C GLU A 92 -14.30 -10.28 -15.69
N PHE A 93 -14.54 -9.90 -14.45
CA PHE A 93 -14.00 -8.66 -13.88
C PHE A 93 -12.48 -8.71 -13.68
N TYR A 94 -11.92 -9.86 -13.28
CA TYR A 94 -10.49 -10.05 -13.04
C TYR A 94 -9.76 -10.75 -14.18
N LYS A 95 -10.21 -10.58 -15.42
CA LYS A 95 -9.57 -11.12 -16.62
C LYS A 95 -8.15 -10.57 -16.85
N SER A 96 -7.50 -11.08 -17.89
CA SER A 96 -6.09 -10.81 -18.21
C SER A 96 -5.79 -9.33 -18.47
N ASP A 97 -6.79 -8.52 -18.85
CA ASP A 97 -6.65 -7.07 -19.01
C ASP A 97 -6.21 -6.37 -17.70
N THR A 98 -6.52 -6.95 -16.53
CA THR A 98 -6.07 -6.46 -15.22
C THR A 98 -4.59 -6.68 -14.95
N ALA A 99 -3.93 -7.55 -15.71
CA ALA A 99 -2.52 -7.90 -15.50
C ALA A 99 -1.62 -6.66 -15.55
N ARG A 100 -1.92 -5.73 -16.47
CA ARG A 100 -1.20 -4.46 -16.59
C ARG A 100 -1.30 -3.63 -15.30
N THR A 101 -2.50 -3.51 -14.73
CA THR A 101 -2.74 -2.78 -13.49
C THR A 101 -2.01 -3.44 -12.31
N ARG A 102 -2.02 -4.78 -12.22
CA ARG A 102 -1.28 -5.54 -11.21
C ARG A 102 0.24 -5.33 -11.34
N PHE A 103 0.75 -5.31 -12.56
CA PHE A 103 2.15 -5.02 -12.85
C PHE A 103 2.54 -3.60 -12.42
N TYR A 104 1.72 -2.60 -12.73
CA TYR A 104 1.95 -1.24 -12.26
C TYR A 104 1.89 -1.09 -10.73
N LEU A 105 0.99 -1.81 -10.05
CA LEU A 105 0.99 -1.88 -8.58
C LEU A 105 2.27 -2.51 -8.03
N TYR A 106 2.78 -3.55 -8.70
CA TYR A 106 4.04 -4.18 -8.32
C TYR A 106 5.20 -3.19 -8.45
N GLN A 107 5.36 -2.56 -9.62
CA GLN A 107 6.40 -1.53 -9.84
C GLN A 107 6.24 -0.35 -8.87
N GLY A 108 5.01 0.09 -8.62
CA GLY A 108 4.71 1.13 -7.65
C GLY A 108 5.20 0.77 -6.25
N ARG A 109 4.94 -0.46 -5.79
CA ARG A 109 5.45 -0.94 -4.49
C ARG A 109 6.97 -0.92 -4.42
N GLN A 110 7.66 -1.28 -5.51
CA GLN A 110 9.13 -1.19 -5.56
C GLN A 110 9.62 0.25 -5.43
N ARG A 111 9.03 1.19 -6.17
CA ARG A 111 9.35 2.63 -6.03
C ARG A 111 9.06 3.17 -4.63
N ALA A 112 7.95 2.73 -4.01
CA ALA A 112 7.62 3.13 -2.65
C ALA A 112 8.65 2.64 -1.63
N LEU A 113 9.15 1.40 -1.79
CA LEU A 113 10.23 0.87 -0.95
C LEU A 113 11.53 1.64 -1.14
N GLU A 114 11.88 1.99 -2.38
CA GLU A 114 13.06 2.81 -2.67
C GLU A 114 12.99 4.19 -1.99
N GLU A 115 11.85 4.89 -2.13
CA GLU A 115 11.64 6.18 -1.49
C GLU A 115 11.63 6.09 0.04
N MET A 116 11.00 5.05 0.60
CA MET A 116 11.03 4.79 2.05
C MET A 116 12.44 4.57 2.57
N THR A 117 13.25 3.76 1.87
CA THR A 117 14.66 3.55 2.21
C THR A 117 15.46 4.86 2.08
N ASN A 118 15.18 5.67 1.07
CA ASN A 118 15.83 6.97 0.91
C ASN A 118 15.46 7.96 2.03
N ILE A 119 14.20 7.96 2.48
CA ILE A 119 13.76 8.71 3.67
C ILE A 119 14.51 8.20 4.91
N LEU A 120 14.59 6.88 5.08
CA LEU A 120 15.27 6.27 6.22
C LEU A 120 16.76 6.64 6.23
N VAL A 121 17.50 6.29 5.18
CA VAL A 121 18.96 6.44 5.15
C VAL A 121 19.39 7.90 4.94
N ASN A 122 18.82 8.57 3.94
CA ASN A 122 19.31 9.87 3.47
C ASN A 122 18.44 11.07 3.88
N GLY A 123 17.30 10.82 4.52
CA GLY A 123 16.33 11.88 4.85
C GLY A 123 15.39 12.28 3.71
N GLY A 124 15.45 11.61 2.55
CA GLY A 124 14.56 11.94 1.43
C GLY A 124 14.64 13.43 1.00
N LYS A 125 13.62 13.94 0.29
CA LYS A 125 13.55 15.36 -0.09
C LYS A 125 13.18 16.30 1.06
N GLU A 126 12.42 15.80 2.04
CA GLU A 126 11.89 16.63 3.12
C GLU A 126 12.94 16.97 4.19
N TYR A 127 13.81 16.00 4.52
CA TYR A 127 14.81 16.15 5.59
C TYR A 127 16.22 16.46 5.04
N ASN A 128 16.44 16.41 3.72
CA ASN A 128 17.69 16.81 3.08
C ASN A 128 17.53 18.15 2.34
N HIS A 129 17.87 19.24 3.01
CA HIS A 129 17.75 20.61 2.46
C HIS A 129 18.65 20.87 1.25
N ALA A 130 19.78 20.15 1.10
CA ALA A 130 20.63 20.27 -0.08
C ALA A 130 19.94 19.73 -1.35
N LYS A 131 19.08 18.71 -1.21
CA LYS A 131 18.31 18.13 -2.32
C LYS A 131 17.04 18.92 -2.68
N ARG A 132 16.66 19.94 -1.91
CA ARG A 132 15.49 20.80 -2.23
C ARG A 132 15.76 21.82 -3.35
N LYS A 133 17.01 22.17 -3.64
CA LYS A 133 17.37 23.29 -4.54
C LYS A 133 17.38 22.99 -6.04
N ASN A 134 17.12 21.74 -6.46
CA ASN A 134 17.18 21.36 -7.88
C ASN A 134 15.79 20.94 -8.40
N THR A 135 14.82 21.86 -8.39
CA THR A 135 13.58 21.73 -9.16
C THR A 135 13.13 23.09 -9.61
#